data_AF-A0A964JZC6-F1
#
_entry.id   AF-A0A964JZC6-F1
#
_cell.length_a   1.000
_cell.length_b   1.000
_cell.length_c   1.000
_cell.angle_alpha   90.00
_cell.angle_beta   90.00
_cell.angle_gamma   90.00
#
_symmetry.space_group_name_H-M   'P 1'
#
loop_
_entity.id
_entity.type
_entity.pdbx_description
1 polymer ?
#
loop_
_entity_poly.entity_id
_entity_poly.type
_entity_poly.pdbx_seq_one_letter_code
_entity_poly.pdbx_strand_id
1 'polypeptide(L)'
;MVRAVIGTIAVLAAFGVIEKSVDASTGDTGTCKSTQAYALMQPGEGLTVRAEPSPNAEIIGNLSVLGEHNDKSGDKGGLLSATVTMTASQSGWVRIALQSAKDYTALDRNGHQYGWVPADLLTVDARIEGAITVYSRPGLMGRAMTKIENDNVNFRVLGCRGDWLQVINARDGNIWIDRWCARREEGCRAG
;
A
#
# COMPACT_ATOMS: atom_id res chain seq x y z
N MET A 1 43.03 -15.33 -50.99
CA MET A 1 41.63 -14.96 -51.27
C MET A 1 40.76 -15.45 -50.13
N VAL A 2 40.11 -14.50 -49.44
CA VAL A 2 38.89 -14.51 -48.62
C VAL A 2 38.52 -15.78 -47.83
N ARG A 3 38.57 -15.70 -46.49
CA ARG A 3 37.66 -16.44 -45.59
C ARG A 3 36.60 -15.47 -45.08
N ALA A 4 35.37 -15.64 -45.55
CA ALA A 4 34.20 -14.91 -45.07
C ALA A 4 33.77 -15.49 -43.71
N VAL A 5 33.69 -14.64 -42.69
CA VAL A 5 33.08 -14.97 -41.40
C VAL A 5 31.70 -14.31 -41.41
N ILE A 6 30.66 -15.13 -41.59
CA ILE A 6 29.27 -14.72 -41.45
C ILE A 6 28.98 -14.70 -39.93
N GLY A 7 29.02 -13.51 -39.35
CA GLY A 7 28.61 -13.28 -37.97
C GLY A 7 27.10 -13.21 -37.86
N THR A 8 26.47 -14.27 -37.35
CA THR A 8 25.05 -14.32 -37.01
C THR A 8 24.80 -13.44 -35.78
N ILE A 9 24.18 -12.28 -35.94
CA ILE A 9 23.73 -11.46 -34.80
C ILE A 9 22.40 -12.04 -34.32
N ALA A 10 22.44 -12.74 -33.19
CA ALA A 10 21.23 -13.12 -32.46
C ALA A 10 20.67 -11.87 -31.77
N VAL A 11 19.60 -11.29 -32.35
CA VAL A 11 18.82 -10.25 -31.69
C VAL A 11 18.00 -10.93 -30.59
N LEU A 12 18.55 -10.97 -29.38
CA LEU A 12 17.79 -11.25 -28.16
C LEU A 12 16.82 -10.08 -27.96
N ALA A 13 15.59 -10.24 -28.44
CA ALA A 13 14.45 -9.45 -28.02
C ALA A 13 14.21 -9.73 -26.53
N ALA A 14 14.94 -9.03 -25.67
CA ALA A 14 14.61 -8.95 -24.27
C ALA A 14 13.29 -8.19 -24.16
N PHE A 15 12.19 -8.94 -24.08
CA PHE A 15 10.94 -8.45 -23.52
C PHE A 15 11.18 -8.22 -22.03
N GLY A 16 11.90 -7.14 -21.72
CA GLY A 16 11.84 -6.52 -20.42
C GLY A 16 10.41 -6.05 -20.27
N VAL A 17 9.61 -6.80 -19.51
CA VAL A 17 8.43 -6.25 -18.87
C VAL A 17 8.97 -5.09 -18.05
N ILE A 18 8.88 -3.89 -18.61
CA ILE A 18 8.93 -2.68 -17.84
C ILE A 18 7.70 -2.81 -16.96
N GLU A 19 7.86 -3.36 -15.76
CA GLU A 19 6.98 -3.01 -14.66
C GLU A 19 7.06 -1.50 -14.65
N LYS A 20 6.03 -0.87 -15.24
CA LYS A 20 5.82 0.56 -15.10
C LYS A 20 5.80 0.74 -13.59
N SER A 21 6.89 1.25 -13.05
CA SER A 21 6.89 1.98 -11.80
C SER A 21 5.69 2.89 -11.96
N VAL A 22 4.61 2.55 -11.27
CA VAL A 22 3.39 3.35 -11.32
C VAL A 22 3.88 4.66 -10.77
N ASP A 23 3.98 5.64 -11.66
CA ASP A 23 4.34 7.00 -11.33
C ASP A 23 3.36 7.42 -10.23
N ALA A 24 3.80 7.35 -8.99
CA ALA A 24 3.07 7.89 -7.85
C ALA A 24 3.15 9.43 -7.84
N SER A 25 3.26 10.00 -9.05
CA SER A 25 3.58 11.37 -9.41
C SER A 25 2.30 12.23 -9.56
N THR A 26 1.15 11.75 -9.09
CA THR A 26 -0.14 12.47 -9.22
C THR A 26 -0.95 12.48 -7.93
N GLY A 27 -0.33 12.81 -6.80
CA GLY A 27 -1.04 12.96 -5.53
C GLY A 27 -0.90 14.36 -4.96
N ASP A 28 -1.88 15.23 -5.21
CA ASP A 28 -2.12 16.42 -4.39
C ASP A 28 -1.98 16.04 -2.91
N THR A 29 -1.34 16.89 -2.10
CA THR A 29 -1.27 16.70 -0.65
C THR A 29 -2.69 16.53 -0.09
N GLY A 30 -3.01 15.33 0.37
CA GLY A 30 -4.35 14.97 0.81
C GLY A 30 -4.34 14.63 2.29
N THR A 31 -5.10 15.37 3.09
CA THR A 31 -5.46 14.90 4.43
C THR A 31 -6.46 13.76 4.28
N CYS A 32 -6.28 12.72 5.07
CA CYS A 32 -7.13 11.54 5.03
C CYS A 32 -7.89 11.46 6.34
N LYS A 33 -9.16 11.05 6.28
CA LYS A 33 -9.81 10.63 7.51
C LYS A 33 -9.04 9.44 8.08
N SER A 34 -8.73 9.52 9.37
CA SER A 34 -7.93 8.53 10.09
C SER A 34 -8.43 7.11 9.80
N THR A 35 -7.53 6.28 9.32
CA THR A 35 -7.88 5.02 8.67
C THR A 35 -6.85 3.96 8.96
N GLN A 36 -7.28 2.73 9.28
CA GLN A 36 -6.34 1.62 9.45
C GLN A 36 -5.98 0.99 8.10
N ALA A 37 -4.72 0.62 7.95
CA ALA A 37 -4.18 -0.22 6.89
C ALA A 37 -3.12 -1.14 7.49
N TYR A 38 -2.70 -2.17 6.75
CA TYR A 38 -1.67 -3.07 7.21
C TYR A 38 -0.49 -3.13 6.23
N ALA A 39 0.72 -3.11 6.77
CA ALA A 39 1.94 -3.32 6.01
C ALA A 39 2.19 -4.83 5.91
N LEU A 40 2.24 -5.35 4.69
CA LEU A 40 2.55 -6.75 4.41
C LEU A 40 4.06 -6.90 4.27
N MET A 41 4.69 -7.65 5.17
CA MET A 41 6.14 -7.80 5.23
C MET A 41 6.54 -9.27 5.22
N GLN A 42 7.68 -9.55 4.57
CA GLN A 42 8.30 -10.86 4.68
C GLN A 42 8.92 -11.04 6.07
N PRO A 43 9.02 -12.28 6.58
CA PRO A 43 9.74 -12.55 7.81
C PRO A 43 11.18 -12.02 7.77
N GLY A 44 11.55 -11.18 8.74
CA GLY A 44 12.87 -10.55 8.81
C GLY A 44 13.01 -9.26 7.97
N GLU A 45 12.00 -8.89 7.21
CA GLU A 45 11.91 -7.60 6.53
C GLU A 45 11.18 -6.58 7.42
N GLY A 46 11.65 -5.34 7.42
CA GLY A 46 11.01 -4.23 8.11
C GLY A 46 10.72 -3.07 7.17
N LEU A 47 9.60 -2.40 7.40
CA LEU A 47 9.18 -1.24 6.65
C LEU A 47 9.77 0.03 7.28
N THR A 48 10.72 0.62 6.56
CA THR A 48 11.41 1.84 6.98
C THR A 48 10.44 3.02 7.04
N VAL A 49 10.47 3.75 8.17
CA VAL A 49 9.66 4.94 8.41
C VAL A 49 10.53 6.19 8.35
N ARG A 50 10.07 7.20 7.61
CA ARG A 50 10.83 8.43 7.33
C ARG A 50 10.17 9.69 7.90
N ALA A 51 10.97 10.73 8.13
CA ALA A 51 10.50 12.03 8.60
C ALA A 51 9.65 12.78 7.55
N GLU A 52 9.96 12.58 6.26
CA GLU A 52 9.35 13.28 5.12
C GLU A 52 8.97 12.30 4.00
N PRO A 53 8.02 12.65 3.10
CA PRO A 53 7.57 11.81 1.99
C PRO A 53 8.57 11.79 0.83
N SER A 54 9.78 11.28 1.10
CA SER A 54 10.87 11.20 0.13
C SER A 54 11.77 9.99 0.41
N PRO A 55 12.28 9.30 -0.64
CA PRO A 55 13.20 8.18 -0.45
C PRO A 55 14.53 8.60 0.18
N ASN A 56 14.90 9.88 0.08
CA ASN A 56 16.14 10.43 0.63
C ASN A 56 15.95 11.08 2.00
N ALA A 57 14.73 11.08 2.55
CA ALA A 57 14.45 11.67 3.86
C ALA A 57 15.09 10.86 4.99
N GLU A 58 15.34 11.53 6.10
CA GLU A 58 15.84 10.90 7.33
C GLU A 58 14.95 9.72 7.75
N ILE A 59 15.60 8.62 8.15
CA ILE A 59 14.93 7.45 8.70
C ILE A 59 14.75 7.66 10.20
N ILE A 60 13.51 7.73 10.65
CA ILE A 60 13.15 7.95 12.05
C ILE A 60 12.81 6.65 12.78
N GLY A 61 12.63 5.56 12.06
CA GLY A 61 12.38 4.25 12.66
C GLY A 61 12.04 3.16 11.65
N ASN A 62 11.59 2.03 12.19
CA ASN A 62 11.23 0.86 11.40
C ASN A 62 9.97 0.21 11.95
N LEU A 63 9.07 -0.20 11.07
CA LEU A 63 7.97 -1.11 11.39
C LEU A 63 8.48 -2.53 11.15
N SER A 64 8.52 -3.34 12.19
CA SER A 64 8.97 -4.72 12.08
C SER A 64 8.08 -5.61 12.91
N VAL A 65 7.45 -6.59 12.28
CA VAL A 65 6.70 -7.59 13.02
C VAL A 65 7.70 -8.62 13.53
N LEU A 66 7.90 -8.64 14.85
CA LEU A 66 8.59 -9.74 15.49
C LEU A 66 7.63 -10.94 15.44
N GLY A 67 8.01 -11.97 14.67
CA GLY A 67 7.15 -13.11 14.41
C GLY A 67 6.79 -13.88 15.68
N GLU A 68 5.71 -13.50 16.35
CA GLU A 68 4.95 -14.42 17.18
C GLU A 68 3.85 -15.05 16.32
N HIS A 69 4.18 -16.25 15.86
CA HIS A 69 3.33 -17.14 15.09
C HIS A 69 2.17 -17.63 16.00
N ASN A 70 1.17 -16.79 16.24
CA ASN A 70 -0.02 -17.15 17.02
C ASN A 70 -1.28 -17.41 16.17
N ASP A 71 -1.12 -17.64 14.87
CA ASP A 71 -2.24 -18.11 14.04
C ASP A 71 -2.23 -19.65 13.97
N LYS A 72 -3.17 -20.26 14.70
CA LYS A 72 -3.68 -21.64 14.51
C LYS A 72 -4.44 -21.78 13.18
N SER A 73 -3.98 -21.13 12.13
CA SER A 73 -4.54 -21.23 10.79
C SER A 73 -3.42 -21.68 9.88
N GLY A 74 -3.52 -22.90 9.36
CA GLY A 74 -2.48 -23.59 8.58
C GLY A 74 -2.24 -22.99 7.20
N ASP A 75 -2.02 -21.67 7.12
CA ASP A 75 -1.63 -20.98 5.90
C ASP A 75 -0.10 -20.97 5.82
N LYS A 76 0.43 -21.89 5.01
CA LYS A 76 1.86 -22.11 4.83
C LYS A 76 2.48 -20.98 4.03
N GLY A 77 2.86 -19.91 4.72
CA GLY A 77 3.58 -18.77 4.15
C GLY A 77 3.29 -17.49 4.90
N GLY A 78 3.38 -17.52 6.24
CA GLY A 78 2.90 -16.48 7.15
C GLY A 78 3.51 -15.11 6.83
N LEU A 79 2.82 -14.33 5.99
CA LEU A 79 3.11 -12.93 5.81
C LEU A 79 2.80 -12.24 7.13
N LEU A 80 3.80 -11.52 7.65
CA LEU A 80 3.64 -10.77 8.88
C LEU A 80 2.98 -9.42 8.55
N SER A 81 2.03 -8.99 9.37
CA SER A 81 1.29 -7.75 9.14
C SER A 81 1.42 -6.79 10.31
N ALA A 82 1.95 -5.58 10.09
CA ALA A 82 1.88 -4.50 11.06
C ALA A 82 0.69 -3.58 10.75
N THR A 83 -0.18 -3.33 11.71
CA THR A 83 -1.32 -2.42 11.53
C THR A 83 -0.89 -0.98 11.81
N VAL A 84 -1.24 -0.07 10.90
CA VAL A 84 -0.90 1.35 10.98
C VAL A 84 -2.13 2.21 10.71
N THR A 85 -2.19 3.38 11.35
CA THR A 85 -3.25 4.37 11.08
C THR A 85 -2.74 5.44 10.13
N MET A 86 -3.29 5.47 8.91
CA MET A 86 -3.06 6.48 7.88
C MET A 86 -3.80 7.78 8.20
N THR A 87 -3.13 8.91 7.97
CA THR A 87 -3.64 10.26 8.29
C THR A 87 -3.50 11.27 7.15
N ALA A 88 -2.56 11.04 6.23
CA ALA A 88 -2.38 11.85 5.04
C ALA A 88 -1.71 11.03 3.93
N SER A 89 -1.75 11.54 2.70
CA SER A 89 -0.93 11.01 1.61
C SER A 89 -0.34 12.14 0.77
N GLN A 90 0.82 11.88 0.18
CA GLN A 90 1.54 12.82 -0.68
C GLN A 90 2.50 12.07 -1.60
N SER A 91 2.38 12.27 -2.91
CA SER A 91 3.34 11.77 -3.92
C SER A 91 3.73 10.28 -3.77
N GLY A 92 2.76 9.40 -3.50
CA GLY A 92 3.01 7.97 -3.30
C GLY A 92 3.46 7.57 -1.89
N TRP A 93 3.51 8.52 -0.98
CA TRP A 93 3.78 8.28 0.44
C TRP A 93 2.52 8.45 1.26
N VAL A 94 2.45 7.70 2.35
CA VAL A 94 1.37 7.78 3.33
C VAL A 94 1.95 8.17 4.66
N ARG A 95 1.32 9.16 5.30
CA ARG A 95 1.62 9.57 6.66
C ARG A 95 0.88 8.68 7.64
N ILE A 96 1.61 8.02 8.51
CA ILE A 96 1.10 7.13 9.54
C ILE A 96 1.25 7.73 10.94
N ALA A 97 0.31 7.45 11.82
CA ALA A 97 0.40 7.80 13.24
C ALA A 97 1.20 6.72 13.98
N LEU A 98 2.39 7.08 14.48
CA LEU A 98 3.35 6.12 15.06
C LEU A 98 2.87 5.53 16.37
N GLN A 99 2.13 6.30 17.15
CA GLN A 99 1.48 5.85 18.39
C GLN A 99 0.46 4.71 18.19
N SER A 100 -0.06 4.53 16.96
CA SER A 100 -1.01 3.47 16.65
C SER A 100 -0.33 2.16 16.26
N ALA A 101 0.95 2.21 15.91
CA ALA A 101 1.71 1.06 15.43
C ALA A 101 2.45 0.40 16.59
N LYS A 102 1.96 -0.76 17.04
CA LYS A 102 2.62 -1.54 18.11
C LYS A 102 3.99 -2.06 17.69
N ASP A 103 4.17 -2.30 16.41
CA ASP A 103 5.37 -2.88 15.80
C ASP A 103 6.41 -1.83 15.37
N TYR A 104 6.22 -0.56 15.77
CA TYR A 104 7.14 0.52 15.45
C TYR A 104 8.29 0.62 16.46
N THR A 105 9.52 0.62 15.94
CA THR A 105 10.73 0.88 16.70
C THR A 105 11.34 2.20 16.23
N ALA A 106 11.40 3.19 17.11
CA ALA A 106 12.06 4.47 16.84
C ALA A 106 13.59 4.31 16.82
N LEU A 107 14.26 4.98 15.88
CA LEU A 107 15.73 5.05 15.83
C LEU A 107 16.28 6.29 16.52
N ASP A 108 15.47 7.36 16.60
CA ASP A 108 15.79 8.57 17.31
C ASP A 108 15.02 8.69 18.64
N ARG A 109 15.38 9.68 19.46
CA ARG A 109 14.69 10.02 20.71
C ARG A 109 13.76 11.22 20.56
N ASN A 110 13.46 11.66 19.34
CA ASN A 110 12.78 12.92 19.07
C ASN A 110 11.25 12.83 19.28
N GLY A 111 10.72 11.66 19.64
CA GLY A 111 9.33 11.51 20.03
C GLY A 111 8.36 11.82 18.88
N HIS A 112 8.71 11.43 17.66
CA HIS A 112 7.87 11.65 16.49
C HIS A 112 6.48 11.04 16.69
N GLN A 113 5.44 11.87 16.48
CA GLN A 113 4.05 11.41 16.51
C GLN A 113 3.62 10.77 15.17
N TYR A 114 4.30 11.13 14.09
CA TYR A 114 3.98 10.72 12.73
C TYR A 114 5.24 10.38 11.94
N GLY A 115 5.07 9.52 10.95
CA GLY A 115 6.12 9.19 9.98
C GLY A 115 5.53 8.89 8.61
N TRP A 116 6.38 8.76 7.62
CA TRP A 116 6.02 8.48 6.22
C TRP A 116 6.55 7.12 5.79
N VAL A 117 5.69 6.39 5.07
CA VAL A 117 6.02 5.11 4.43
C VAL A 117 5.52 5.11 2.98
N PRO A 118 6.13 4.33 2.07
CA PRO A 118 5.60 4.13 0.72
C PRO A 118 4.17 3.57 0.78
N ALA A 119 3.26 4.15 0.00
CA ALA A 119 1.85 3.79 0.00
C ALA A 119 1.63 2.36 -0.51
N ASP A 120 2.39 1.95 -1.52
CA ASP A 120 2.30 0.68 -2.22
C ASP A 120 2.69 -0.54 -1.36
N LEU A 121 3.34 -0.30 -0.22
CA LEU A 121 3.66 -1.30 0.79
C LEU A 121 2.53 -1.50 1.81
N LEU A 122 1.49 -0.67 1.77
CA LEU A 122 0.29 -0.79 2.58
C LEU A 122 -0.84 -1.47 1.81
N THR A 123 -1.60 -2.30 2.52
CA THR A 123 -2.75 -3.01 1.99
C THR A 123 -3.97 -2.77 2.90
N VAL A 124 -5.15 -2.79 2.30
CA VAL A 124 -6.45 -2.79 3.00
C VAL A 124 -7.32 -3.92 2.50
N ASP A 125 -8.22 -4.39 3.36
CA ASP A 125 -9.18 -5.43 3.02
C ASP A 125 -10.55 -4.82 2.75
N ALA A 126 -11.18 -5.29 1.69
CA ALA A 126 -12.53 -4.95 1.32
C ALA A 126 -13.55 -5.97 1.83
N ARG A 127 -13.40 -6.46 3.06
CA ARG A 127 -14.39 -7.36 3.67
C ARG A 127 -15.41 -6.56 4.48
N ILE A 128 -16.19 -5.73 3.80
CA ILE A 128 -17.32 -5.03 4.41
C ILE A 128 -18.57 -5.82 4.07
N GLU A 129 -19.46 -6.06 5.04
CA GLU A 129 -20.81 -6.48 4.72
C GLU A 129 -21.49 -5.41 3.84
N GLY A 130 -21.66 -5.73 2.54
CA GLY A 130 -22.27 -4.86 1.55
C GLY A 130 -21.41 -4.59 0.30
N ALA A 131 -21.90 -3.69 -0.55
CA ALA A 131 -21.33 -3.42 -1.87
C ALA A 131 -20.33 -2.24 -1.86
N ILE A 132 -19.02 -2.47 -2.00
CA ILE A 132 -18.07 -1.35 -2.14
C ILE A 132 -18.26 -0.72 -3.51
N THR A 133 -18.55 0.59 -3.52
CA THR A 133 -18.71 1.29 -4.79
C THR A 133 -17.35 1.77 -5.25
N VAL A 134 -17.03 1.44 -6.49
CA VAL A 134 -15.78 1.79 -7.14
C VAL A 134 -16.00 3.03 -7.99
N TYR A 135 -15.13 4.03 -7.85
CA TYR A 135 -15.25 5.31 -8.53
C TYR A 135 -14.04 5.59 -9.41
N SER A 136 -14.30 6.28 -10.52
CA SER A 136 -13.27 6.73 -11.46
C SER A 136 -12.37 7.85 -10.91
N ARG A 137 -12.88 8.62 -9.94
CA ARG A 137 -12.22 9.79 -9.35
C ARG A 137 -12.87 10.12 -8.00
N PRO A 138 -12.16 10.76 -7.06
CA PRO A 138 -12.71 11.08 -5.75
C PRO A 138 -13.70 12.26 -5.83
N GLY A 139 -14.66 12.27 -4.89
CA GLY A 139 -15.63 13.34 -4.71
C GLY A 139 -16.92 13.19 -5.53
N LEU A 140 -17.82 14.18 -5.41
CA LEU A 140 -19.18 14.15 -5.97
C LEU A 140 -19.24 14.10 -7.51
N MET A 141 -18.13 14.41 -8.18
CA MET A 141 -18.01 14.30 -9.64
C MET A 141 -17.45 12.94 -10.11
N GLY A 142 -17.17 12.03 -9.18
CA GLY A 142 -16.79 10.66 -9.46
C GLY A 142 -17.96 9.86 -10.01
N ARG A 143 -17.77 9.26 -11.19
CA ARG A 143 -18.74 8.28 -11.70
C ARG A 143 -18.47 6.94 -11.02
N ALA A 144 -19.51 6.39 -10.39
CA ALA A 144 -19.52 5.01 -9.93
C ALA A 144 -19.38 4.09 -11.15
N MET A 145 -18.32 3.27 -11.16
CA MET A 145 -17.99 2.38 -12.25
C MET A 145 -18.58 1.00 -12.03
N THR A 146 -18.39 0.44 -10.83
CA THR A 146 -18.86 -0.89 -10.46
C THR A 146 -19.10 -0.99 -8.96
N LYS A 147 -19.74 -2.09 -8.56
CA LYS A 147 -19.88 -2.49 -7.17
C LYS A 147 -19.17 -3.81 -6.95
N ILE A 148 -18.34 -3.88 -5.94
CA ILE A 148 -17.69 -5.10 -5.48
C ILE A 148 -18.53 -5.63 -4.32
N GLU A 149 -19.24 -6.73 -4.55
CA GLU A 149 -20.17 -7.33 -3.59
C GLU A 149 -19.63 -8.68 -3.11
N ASN A 150 -19.60 -8.88 -1.79
CA ASN A 150 -19.31 -10.17 -1.14
C ASN A 150 -18.00 -10.84 -1.57
N ASP A 151 -17.01 -10.05 -1.99
CA ASP A 151 -15.71 -10.56 -2.44
C ASP A 151 -14.62 -10.20 -1.43
N ASN A 152 -13.79 -11.18 -1.07
CA ASN A 152 -12.62 -10.96 -0.21
C ASN A 152 -11.50 -10.42 -1.09
N VAL A 153 -11.52 -9.11 -1.34
CA VAL A 153 -10.52 -8.46 -2.17
C VAL A 153 -9.52 -7.71 -1.29
N ASN A 154 -8.23 -7.96 -1.56
CA ASN A 154 -7.13 -7.20 -0.96
C ASN A 154 -6.71 -6.11 -1.94
N PHE A 155 -6.53 -4.91 -1.42
CA PHE A 155 -6.22 -3.73 -2.20
C PHE A 155 -4.90 -3.12 -1.74
N ARG A 156 -3.97 -2.90 -2.67
CA ARG A 156 -2.77 -2.11 -2.35
C ARG A 156 -3.12 -0.64 -2.35
N VAL A 157 -2.63 0.09 -1.38
CA VAL A 157 -2.89 1.52 -1.23
C VAL A 157 -1.99 2.30 -2.18
N LEU A 158 -2.53 3.34 -2.80
CA LEU A 158 -1.76 4.32 -3.58
C LEU A 158 -1.77 5.70 -2.94
N GLY A 159 -2.81 6.00 -2.15
CA GLY A 159 -2.96 7.28 -1.45
C GLY A 159 -4.38 7.44 -0.93
N CYS A 160 -4.67 8.61 -0.38
CA CYS A 160 -5.99 8.94 0.17
C CYS A 160 -6.29 10.44 0.07
N ARG A 161 -7.58 10.78 -0.07
CA ARG A 161 -8.06 12.16 -0.19
C ARG A 161 -9.42 12.32 0.51
N GLY A 162 -9.42 12.96 1.66
CA GLY A 162 -10.63 13.12 2.48
C GLY A 162 -11.16 11.77 2.93
N ASP A 163 -12.36 11.42 2.49
CA ASP A 163 -13.01 10.14 2.78
C ASP A 163 -12.70 9.05 1.75
N TRP A 164 -11.92 9.36 0.71
CA TRP A 164 -11.64 8.47 -0.40
C TRP A 164 -10.27 7.82 -0.25
N LEU A 165 -10.19 6.53 -0.55
CA LEU A 165 -8.94 5.80 -0.64
C LEU A 165 -8.66 5.44 -2.10
N GLN A 166 -7.45 5.75 -2.57
CA GLN A 166 -6.98 5.31 -3.87
C GLN A 166 -6.26 3.98 -3.71
N VAL A 167 -6.70 3.00 -4.48
CA VAL A 167 -6.19 1.63 -4.38
C VAL A 167 -5.95 1.01 -5.74
N ILE A 168 -5.18 -0.08 -5.75
CA ILE A 168 -4.98 -0.92 -6.94
C ILE A 168 -5.16 -2.40 -6.61
N ASN A 169 -5.85 -3.11 -7.50
CA ASN A 169 -5.91 -4.57 -7.52
C ASN A 169 -5.69 -5.10 -8.95
N ALA A 170 -5.49 -6.41 -9.06
CA ALA A 170 -5.25 -7.07 -10.35
C ALA A 170 -6.48 -7.04 -11.28
N ARG A 171 -7.69 -6.92 -10.73
CA ARG A 171 -8.96 -7.02 -11.48
C ARG A 171 -9.40 -5.69 -12.08
N ASP A 172 -9.36 -4.62 -11.28
CA ASP A 172 -9.98 -3.34 -11.58
C ASP A 172 -8.93 -2.23 -11.82
N GLY A 173 -7.65 -2.49 -11.54
CA GLY A 173 -6.58 -1.52 -11.72
C GLY A 173 -6.65 -0.39 -10.68
N ASN A 174 -6.22 0.82 -11.06
CA ASN A 174 -6.23 1.98 -10.17
C ASN A 174 -7.65 2.55 -10.04
N ILE A 175 -8.17 2.54 -8.82
CA ILE A 175 -9.55 2.93 -8.51
C ILE A 175 -9.65 3.71 -7.21
N TRP A 176 -10.79 4.38 -7.02
CA TRP A 176 -11.14 5.04 -5.76
C TRP A 176 -12.28 4.30 -5.06
N ILE A 177 -12.14 4.06 -3.76
CA ILE A 177 -13.15 3.42 -2.92
C ILE A 177 -13.58 4.33 -1.78
N ASP A 178 -14.84 4.21 -1.37
CA ASP A 178 -15.46 4.98 -0.29
C ASP A 178 -15.53 4.23 1.04
N ARG A 179 -15.32 2.90 1.03
CA ARG A 179 -15.40 2.04 2.22
C ARG A 179 -14.35 0.91 2.18
N TRP A 180 -13.73 0.61 3.33
CA TRP A 180 -12.77 -0.49 3.52
C TRP A 180 -12.58 -0.86 5.01
N CYS A 181 -11.84 -1.94 5.31
CA CYS A 181 -11.46 -2.38 6.66
C CYS A 181 -9.96 -2.75 6.74
N ALA A 182 -9.40 -2.75 7.95
CA ALA A 182 -8.08 -3.33 8.23
C ALA A 182 -8.23 -4.70 8.89
N ARG A 183 -8.15 -5.77 8.08
CA ARG A 183 -8.25 -7.18 8.51
C ARG A 183 -9.59 -7.56 9.17
N ARG A 184 -9.80 -8.88 9.26
CA ARG A 184 -11.06 -9.60 9.51
C ARG A 184 -11.81 -9.35 10.82
N GLU A 185 -11.29 -8.64 11.82
CA GLU A 185 -11.89 -8.70 13.16
C GLU A 185 -12.14 -7.38 13.90
N GLU A 186 -11.59 -6.22 13.49
CA GLU A 186 -11.86 -4.98 14.25
C GLU A 186 -11.96 -3.76 13.33
N GLY A 187 -13.12 -3.12 13.30
CA GLY A 187 -13.23 -1.72 12.84
C GLY A 187 -13.46 -1.52 11.35
N CYS A 188 -14.34 -2.29 10.72
CA CYS A 188 -14.88 -1.91 9.42
C CYS A 188 -15.53 -0.52 9.50
N ARG A 189 -15.12 0.36 8.60
CA ARG A 189 -15.69 1.71 8.51
C ARG A 189 -17.07 1.60 7.86
N ALA A 190 -18.11 1.51 8.68
CA ALA A 190 -19.47 1.77 8.23
C ALA A 190 -19.61 3.28 7.95
N GLY A 191 -20.18 3.61 6.80
CA GLY A 191 -20.52 4.98 6.41
C GLY A 191 -21.59 5.58 7.30
#